data_AF-A0A843IAZ0-F1
#
_entry.id   AF-A0A843IAZ0-F1
#
_cell.length_a   1.000
_cell.length_b   1.000
_cell.length_c   1.000
_cell.angle_alpha   90.00
_cell.angle_beta   90.00
_cell.angle_gamma   90.00
#
_symmetry.space_group_name_H-M   'P 1'
#
loop_
_entity.id
_entity.type
_entity.pdbx_description
1 polymer ?
#
loop_
_entity_poly.entity_id
_entity_poly.type
_entity_poly.pdbx_seq_one_letter_code
_entity_poly.pdbx_strand_id
1 'polypeptide(L)' 'MTKNRRVTIKVNNDLDMYFRKLASSKLLFTTGWYSKAIEEAMMLWIENEEK' A
#
# COMPACT_ATOMS: atom_id res chain seq x y z
N MET A 1 -0.72 -8.74 22.08
CA MET A 1 -1.13 -7.95 20.89
C MET A 1 -0.07 -6.89 20.65
N THR A 2 0.75 -7.05 19.61
CA THR A 2 1.70 -6.01 19.18
C THR A 2 0.90 -4.80 18.72
N LYS A 3 1.13 -3.65 19.35
CA LYS A 3 0.47 -2.39 19.00
C LYS A 3 1.05 -1.91 17.67
N ASN A 4 0.31 -2.08 16.57
CA ASN A 4 0.73 -1.58 15.27
C ASN A 4 1.00 -0.06 15.36
N ARG A 5 2.25 0.34 15.12
CA ARG A 5 2.64 1.76 15.10
C ARG A 5 2.24 2.34 13.75
N ARG A 6 1.45 3.41 13.77
CA ARG A 6 1.15 4.17 12.55
C ARG A 6 2.40 4.93 12.14
N VAL A 7 2.75 4.82 10.87
CA VAL A 7 3.87 5.55 10.26
C VAL A 7 3.30 6.44 9.16
N THR A 8 3.81 7.66 9.06
CA THR A 8 3.51 8.58 7.97
C THR A 8 4.73 8.69 7.09
N ILE A 9 4.56 8.41 5.80
CA ILE A 9 5.62 8.52 4.79
C ILE A 9 5.28 9.63 3.81
N LYS A 10 6.31 10.25 3.25
CA LYS A 10 6.18 11.18 2.12
C LYS A 10 6.69 10.49 0.87
N VAL A 11 5.88 10.48 -0.17
CA VAL A 11 6.19 9.92 -1.48
C VAL A 11 5.90 10.98 -2.54
N ASN A 12 6.47 10.81 -3.74
CA ASN A 12 6.14 11.69 -4.85
C ASN A 12 4.64 11.59 -5.17
N ASN A 13 3.97 12.73 -5.32
CA ASN A 13 2.54 12.83 -5.60
C ASN A 13 2.15 12.07 -6.87
N ASP A 14 2.95 12.15 -7.93
CA ASP A 14 2.64 11.49 -9.21
C ASP A 14 2.63 9.96 -9.06
N LEU A 15 3.59 9.46 -8.28
CA LEU A 15 3.72 8.03 -7.99
C LEU A 15 2.56 7.55 -7.10
N ASP A 16 2.21 8.31 -6.06
CA ASP A 16 1.05 7.99 -5.21
C ASP A 16 -0.26 8.01 -6.01
N MET A 17 -0.45 9.00 -6.88
CA MET A 17 -1.64 9.11 -7.71
C MET A 17 -1.77 7.91 -8.67
N TYR A 18 -0.67 7.53 -9.31
CA TYR A 18 -0.64 6.36 -10.19
C TYR A 18 -0.96 5.07 -9.42
N PHE A 19 -0.33 4.87 -8.26
CA PHE A 19 -0.59 3.73 -7.40
C PHE A 19 -2.05 3.67 -6.96
N ARG A 20 -2.62 4.79 -6.47
CA ARG A 20 -4.02 4.87 -6.05
C ARG A 20 -4.97 4.46 -7.16
N LYS A 21 -4.74 4.92 -8.39
CA LYS A 21 -5.59 4.59 -9.54
C LYS A 21 -5.63 3.09 -9.83
N LEU A 22 -4.48 2.42 -9.73
CA LEU A 22 -4.37 0.97 -9.95
C LEU A 22 -4.91 0.16 -8.77
N ALA A 23 -4.62 0.59 -7.54
CA ALA A 23 -5.08 -0.10 -6.34
C ALA A 23 -6.59 0.05 -6.13
N SER A 24 -7.16 1.21 -6.49
CA SER A 24 -8.59 1.45 -6.33
C SER A 24 -9.47 0.58 -7.23
N SER A 25 -8.98 0.22 -8.44
CA SER A 25 -9.72 -0.67 -9.33
C SER A 25 -9.77 -2.11 -8.79
N LYS A 26 -8.79 -2.52 -7.98
CA LYS A 26 -8.73 -3.84 -7.35
C LYS A 26 -9.49 -3.92 -6.03
N LEU A 27 -9.45 -2.87 -5.20
CA LEU A 27 -9.96 -2.90 -3.81
C LEU A 27 -11.34 -2.22 -3.61
N LEU A 28 -11.98 -1.79 -4.71
CA LEU A 28 -13.35 -1.28 -4.75
C LEU A 28 -13.67 -0.18 -3.73
N PHE A 29 -12.66 0.62 -3.35
CA PHE A 29 -12.80 1.74 -2.40
C PHE A 29 -13.36 1.38 -1.01
N THR A 30 -13.15 0.14 -0.55
CA THR A 30 -13.56 -0.27 0.81
C THR A 30 -12.86 0.55 1.91
N THR A 31 -13.47 0.69 3.09
CA THR A 31 -12.86 1.46 4.18
C THR A 31 -11.44 0.96 4.51
N GLY A 32 -10.46 1.86 4.45
CA GLY A 32 -9.05 1.53 4.70
C GLY A 32 -8.33 0.83 3.53
N TRP A 33 -8.92 0.81 2.33
CA TRP A 33 -8.36 0.15 1.15
C TRP A 33 -6.92 0.57 0.84
N TYR A 34 -6.57 1.85 1.00
CA TYR A 34 -5.24 2.33 0.65
C TYR A 34 -4.15 1.72 1.53
N SER A 35 -4.38 1.63 2.84
CA SER A 35 -3.42 1.00 3.76
C SER A 35 -3.22 -0.48 3.43
N LYS A 36 -4.31 -1.19 3.09
CA LYS A 36 -4.24 -2.60 2.64
C LYS A 36 -3.48 -2.75 1.33
N ALA A 37 -3.71 -1.85 0.38
CA ALA A 37 -2.98 -1.85 -0.90
C ALA A 37 -1.48 -1.71 -0.69
N ILE A 38 -1.07 -0.79 0.20
CA ILE A 38 0.35 -0.58 0.54
C ILE A 38 0.92 -1.82 1.22
N GLU A 39 0.19 -2.42 2.16
CA GLU A 39 0.61 -3.65 2.84
C GLU A 39 0.85 -4.79 1.85
N GLU A 40 -0.09 -5.05 0.94
CA GLU A 40 0.06 -6.06 -0.12
C GLU A 40 1.24 -5.76 -1.05
N ALA A 41 1.41 -4.49 -1.46
CA ALA A 41 2.53 -4.09 -2.31
C ALA A 41 3.88 -4.30 -1.63
N MET A 42 3.98 -4.01 -0.33
CA MET A 42 5.20 -4.24 0.45
C MET A 42 5.50 -5.73 0.59
N MET A 43 4.51 -6.56 0.86
CA MET A 43 4.68 -8.02 0.94
C MET A 43 5.18 -8.59 -0.40
N LEU A 44 4.57 -8.20 -1.51
CA LEU A 44 5.00 -8.63 -2.85
C LEU A 44 6.43 -8.18 -3.18
N TRP A 45 6.82 -6.99 -2.75
CA TRP A 45 8.18 -6.51 -2.94
C TRP A 45 9.18 -7.33 -2.11
N ILE A 46 8.88 -7.58 -0.83
CA ILE A 46 9.72 -8.42 0.04
C ILE A 46 9.89 -9.83 -0.56
N GLU A 47 8.80 -10.48 -0.96
CA GLU A 47 8.82 -11.81 -1.58
C GLU A 47 9.62 -11.86 -2.88
N ASN A 48 9.69 -10.75 -3.62
CA ASN A 48 10.46 -10.65 -4.86
C ASN A 48 11.95 -10.40 -4.61
N GLU A 49 12.32 -9.73 -3.51
CA GLU A 49 13.72 -9.49 -3.12
C GLU A 49 14.33 -10.70 -2.38
N GLU A 50 13.51 -11.56 -1.77
CA GLU A 50 13.95 -12.81 -1.13
C GLU A 50 14.33 -13.92 -2.14
N LYS A 51 14.13 -13.69 -3.45
CA LYS A 51 14.50 -14.61 -4.54
C LYS A 51 15.81 -14.24 -5.22
#